data_AF-A0A9Q1CPB5-F1
#
_entry.id   AF-A0A9Q1CPB5-F1
#
_cell.length_a   1.000
_cell.length_b   1.000
_cell.length_c   1.000
_cell.angle_alpha   90.00
_cell.angle_beta   90.00
_cell.angle_gamma   90.00
#
_symmetry.space_group_name_H-M   'P 1'
#
loop_
_entity.id
_entity.type
_entity.pdbx_description
1 polymer ?
#
loop_
_entity_poly.entity_id
_entity_poly.type
_entity_poly.pdbx_seq_one_letter_code
_entity_poly.pdbx_strand_id
1 'polypeptide(L)'
;MERKISVTWITGGTVHIYDPTKNSWQTTTTHEMASRDMASDELKLQRKGFLERSASVSNRRCVLTIAGTGVELHIPPNAFQDQETERTVTLRIIPYHLPCGHTHRFEDHCAAVVEILPNKAILLSAAKLVLPHCLKLRNPRYCDGQVFESHHTPGQQPDWQNISKSVSLTVFHKFCEISLKNFCWVKIKLECGKEVIGKRLIVYATGDQCEEYNCATVNVGYHLDTPGADRIYRDNKQDYDVTQNFLFLKEPQMDLQITLAKTTPDIWTAESSSAVIPYQDIDLSLPTYRPFVLEKPASESPTPLFFCHFKVSRGTECYRDLPLTFKKTTETPPPAEHFVWTPGYRSMNETVTDNMLLEMSHKLGNKWKFIGRRLGLADSVLNHISSNNVGNQAEMAYQMLHEWKEKEGRRATYNSLENAFTKESRVDLVEELRAGLYSSPPNQISGQSQWSPLPASSDSMSLNSGPDPSPTVSDNEASRTNAFCPIV
;
A
#
# COMPACT_ATOMS: atom_id res chain seq x y z
N MET A 1 -10.80 39.11 -22.18
CA MET A 1 -11.06 38.49 -20.86
C MET A 1 -9.83 37.68 -20.49
N GLU A 2 -8.95 38.22 -19.66
CA GLU A 2 -7.74 37.52 -19.22
C GLU A 2 -8.09 36.48 -18.16
N ARG A 3 -7.77 35.21 -18.42
CA ARG A 3 -7.97 34.10 -17.48
C ARG A 3 -6.93 34.21 -16.37
N LYS A 4 -7.37 34.45 -15.13
CA LYS A 4 -6.52 34.39 -13.93
C LYS A 4 -6.42 32.94 -13.46
N ILE A 5 -5.26 32.33 -13.62
CA ILE A 5 -4.95 30.98 -13.16
C ILE A 5 -4.26 31.10 -11.79
N SER A 6 -4.83 30.46 -10.75
CA SER A 6 -4.15 30.30 -9.46
C SER A 6 -3.18 29.13 -9.54
N VAL A 7 -1.94 29.35 -9.10
CA VAL A 7 -0.88 28.33 -9.07
C VAL A 7 -0.67 27.90 -7.63
N THR A 8 -0.62 26.59 -7.39
CA THR A 8 -0.35 25.99 -6.08
C THR A 8 0.88 25.11 -6.18
N TRP A 9 1.86 25.34 -5.31
CA TRP A 9 3.02 24.46 -5.14
C TRP A 9 3.16 24.06 -3.66
N ILE A 10 3.79 22.90 -3.40
CA ILE A 10 4.05 22.42 -2.04
C ILE A 10 5.53 22.07 -1.89
N THR A 11 6.17 22.61 -0.87
CA THR A 11 7.57 22.30 -0.50
C THR A 11 7.66 22.15 1.03
N GLY A 12 8.18 21.01 1.51
CA GLY A 12 8.51 20.84 2.93
C GLY A 12 7.34 20.99 3.92
N GLY A 13 6.11 20.64 3.54
CA GLY A 13 4.94 20.74 4.43
C GLY A 13 4.24 22.12 4.45
N THR A 14 4.73 23.08 3.67
CA THR A 14 4.10 24.39 3.50
C THR A 14 3.43 24.48 2.14
N VAL A 15 2.17 24.92 2.12
CA VAL A 15 1.42 25.15 0.87
C VAL A 15 1.55 26.61 0.50
N HIS A 16 2.01 26.87 -0.72
CA HIS A 16 2.13 28.21 -1.28
C HIS A 16 1.04 28.40 -2.32
N ILE A 17 0.13 29.35 -2.07
CA ILE A 17 -0.98 29.69 -2.96
C ILE A 17 -0.79 31.11 -3.45
N TYR A 18 -0.70 31.27 -4.77
CA TYR A 18 -0.69 32.60 -5.37
C TYR A 18 -2.12 33.09 -5.60
N ASP A 19 -2.48 34.22 -4.97
CA ASP A 19 -3.76 34.90 -5.19
C ASP A 19 -3.58 36.03 -6.23
N PRO A 20 -4.01 35.83 -7.49
CA PRO A 20 -3.86 36.83 -8.55
C PRO A 20 -4.87 37.99 -8.44
N THR A 21 -5.78 37.97 -7.47
CA THR A 21 -6.66 39.11 -7.15
C THR A 21 -6.00 40.07 -6.16
N LYS A 22 -5.12 39.55 -5.30
CA LYS A 22 -4.37 40.31 -4.29
C LYS A 22 -2.89 40.50 -4.65
N ASN A 23 -2.44 39.86 -5.73
CA ASN A 23 -1.05 39.86 -6.21
C ASN A 23 -0.05 39.46 -5.11
N SER A 24 -0.42 38.46 -4.29
CA SER A 24 0.35 38.06 -3.12
C SER A 24 0.38 36.55 -2.96
N TRP A 25 1.48 36.08 -2.37
CA TRP A 25 1.66 34.68 -1.99
C TRP A 25 1.14 34.46 -0.59
N GLN A 26 0.26 33.49 -0.42
CA GLN A 26 -0.19 33.01 0.87
C GLN A 26 0.53 31.70 1.19
N THR A 27 1.09 31.62 2.40
CA THR A 27 1.77 30.44 2.90
C THR A 27 1.05 29.94 4.14
N THR A 28 0.61 28.68 4.10
CA THR A 28 -0.02 28.05 5.25
C THR A 28 0.75 26.81 5.65
N THR A 29 1.20 26.80 6.90
CA THR A 29 1.91 25.68 7.52
C THR A 29 0.88 24.75 8.16
N THR A 30 1.03 23.44 8.00
CA THR A 30 0.04 22.41 8.38
C THR A 30 -0.33 22.31 9.86
N HIS A 31 0.18 23.21 10.73
CA HIS A 31 0.01 23.13 12.19
C HIS A 31 -1.19 23.93 12.75
N GLU A 32 -1.87 24.76 11.95
CA GLU A 32 -2.95 25.65 12.43
C GLU A 32 -4.40 25.09 12.30
N MET A 33 -4.59 23.83 11.92
CA MET A 33 -5.94 23.23 11.77
C MET A 33 -6.29 22.13 12.80
N ALA A 34 -5.55 22.04 13.91
CA ALA A 34 -5.82 21.06 14.98
C ALA A 34 -6.89 21.56 15.98
N SER A 35 -8.14 21.65 15.52
CA SER A 35 -9.33 21.61 16.38
C SER A 35 -10.54 21.19 15.56
N ARG A 36 -10.55 19.89 15.20
CA ARG A 36 -11.69 19.07 14.73
C ARG A 36 -11.15 17.70 14.31
N ASP A 37 -10.93 16.85 15.31
CA ASP A 37 -10.34 15.52 15.16
C ASP A 37 -11.36 14.50 14.61
N MET A 38 -11.34 14.32 13.29
CA MET A 38 -11.65 13.09 12.54
C MET A 38 -11.02 13.13 11.12
N ALA A 39 -10.59 14.31 10.64
CA ALA A 39 -10.10 14.52 9.28
C ALA A 39 -8.61 14.18 9.04
N SER A 40 -7.82 13.94 10.09
CA SER A 40 -6.35 13.83 10.00
C SER A 40 -5.87 12.56 9.27
N ASP A 41 -6.54 11.42 9.49
CA ASP A 41 -6.20 10.16 8.80
C ASP A 41 -6.74 10.13 7.36
N GLU A 42 -7.89 10.77 7.09
CA GLU A 42 -8.41 10.97 5.72
C GLU A 42 -7.48 11.84 4.87
N LEU A 43 -6.91 12.90 5.45
CA LEU A 43 -6.02 13.84 4.75
C LEU A 43 -4.64 13.26 4.45
N LYS A 44 -4.13 12.31 5.26
CA LYS A 44 -2.87 11.61 4.95
C LYS A 44 -3.06 10.54 3.86
N LEU A 45 -4.25 9.94 3.75
CA LEU A 45 -4.56 8.94 2.73
C LEU A 45 -4.88 9.56 1.35
N GLN A 46 -5.42 10.78 1.31
CA GLN A 46 -5.56 11.58 0.09
C GLN A 46 -4.21 11.99 -0.56
N ARG A 47 -3.07 11.83 0.13
CA ARG A 47 -1.74 12.19 -0.39
C ARG A 47 -1.10 11.13 -1.31
N LYS A 48 -1.68 9.92 -1.45
CA LYS A 48 -1.25 8.95 -2.48
C LYS A 48 -2.18 9.02 -3.69
N GLY A 49 -1.61 9.38 -4.84
CA GLY A 49 -2.32 9.80 -6.04
C GLY A 49 -3.47 8.87 -6.43
N PHE A 50 -4.65 9.47 -6.63
CA PHE A 50 -5.77 8.78 -7.26
C PHE A 50 -5.32 8.20 -8.61
N LEU A 51 -5.77 6.98 -8.94
CA LEU A 51 -5.55 6.44 -10.27
C LEU A 51 -6.41 7.24 -11.25
N GLU A 52 -5.77 8.12 -12.00
CA GLU A 52 -6.45 9.00 -12.96
C GLU A 52 -5.79 8.98 -14.35
N ARG A 53 -6.61 9.31 -15.35
CA ARG A 53 -6.19 9.51 -16.73
C ARG A 53 -6.87 10.75 -17.28
N SER A 54 -6.06 11.66 -17.79
CA SER A 54 -6.55 12.83 -18.52
C SER A 54 -6.29 12.67 -20.02
N ALA A 55 -7.21 13.15 -20.84
CA ALA A 55 -7.04 13.23 -22.29
C ALA A 55 -7.67 14.52 -22.81
N SER A 56 -7.10 15.05 -23.87
CA SER A 56 -7.68 16.16 -24.61
C SER A 56 -8.68 15.60 -25.62
N VAL A 57 -9.94 15.98 -25.49
CA VAL A 57 -11.09 15.46 -26.23
C VAL A 57 -11.60 16.55 -27.16
N SER A 58 -11.65 16.23 -28.45
CA SER A 58 -12.19 17.08 -29.51
C SER A 58 -13.53 16.52 -30.02
N ASN A 59 -13.92 16.88 -31.24
CA ASN A 59 -15.12 16.37 -31.90
C ASN A 59 -15.03 14.89 -32.34
N ARG A 60 -13.88 14.23 -32.16
CA ARG A 60 -13.66 12.83 -32.51
C ARG A 60 -14.06 11.89 -31.37
N ARG A 61 -14.26 10.60 -31.70
CA ARG A 61 -14.38 9.55 -30.69
C ARG A 61 -13.12 9.54 -29.82
N CYS A 62 -13.30 9.48 -28.50
CA CYS A 62 -12.22 9.34 -27.54
C CYS A 62 -12.50 8.18 -26.59
N VAL A 63 -11.47 7.42 -26.24
CA VAL A 63 -11.56 6.36 -25.23
C VAL A 63 -10.48 6.65 -24.17
N LEU A 64 -10.92 6.94 -22.95
CA LEU A 64 -10.03 7.08 -21.80
C LEU A 64 -10.01 5.75 -21.05
N THR A 65 -8.85 5.11 -20.98
CA THR A 65 -8.65 3.87 -20.23
C THR A 65 -7.65 4.12 -19.11
N ILE A 66 -8.00 3.72 -17.89
CA ILE A 66 -7.03 3.63 -16.80
C ILE A 66 -6.38 2.25 -16.90
N ALA A 67 -5.11 2.20 -17.30
CA ALA A 67 -4.41 0.97 -17.61
C ALA A 67 -4.35 0.01 -16.40
N GLY A 68 -4.58 -1.28 -16.65
CA GLY A 68 -4.56 -2.33 -15.62
C GLY A 68 -5.77 -2.33 -14.69
N THR A 69 -6.77 -1.48 -14.95
CA THR A 69 -8.00 -1.42 -14.15
C THR A 69 -9.20 -1.88 -14.99
N GLY A 70 -9.25 -1.61 -16.30
CA GLY A 70 -10.47 -1.93 -17.08
C GLY A 70 -11.64 -1.01 -16.74
N VAL A 71 -11.36 0.12 -16.08
CA VAL A 71 -12.21 1.30 -16.06
C VAL A 71 -11.98 2.06 -17.36
N GLU A 72 -13.05 2.27 -18.12
CA GLU A 72 -13.00 2.93 -19.42
C GLU A 72 -14.13 3.92 -19.59
N LEU A 73 -13.84 5.06 -20.22
CA LEU A 73 -14.83 6.05 -20.64
C LEU A 73 -14.74 6.24 -22.16
N HIS A 74 -15.82 5.88 -22.84
CA HIS A 74 -15.99 5.98 -24.29
C HIS A 74 -16.85 7.20 -24.61
N ILE A 75 -16.22 8.25 -25.11
CA ILE A 75 -16.87 9.49 -25.51
C ILE A 75 -17.13 9.42 -27.02
N PRO A 76 -18.39 9.47 -27.48
CA PRO A 76 -18.70 9.44 -28.90
C PRO A 76 -18.26 10.73 -29.62
N PRO A 77 -18.14 10.73 -30.96
CA PRO A 77 -17.94 11.95 -31.72
C PRO A 77 -19.02 12.99 -31.43
N ASN A 78 -18.66 14.28 -31.43
CA ASN A 78 -19.58 15.39 -31.18
C ASN A 78 -20.39 15.25 -29.87
N ALA A 79 -19.78 14.70 -28.82
CA ALA A 79 -20.48 14.50 -27.55
C ALA A 79 -20.78 15.81 -26.80
N PHE A 80 -19.99 16.87 -26.98
CA PHE A 80 -20.17 18.13 -26.26
C PHE A 80 -21.00 19.13 -27.06
N GLN A 81 -21.73 20.00 -26.35
CA GLN A 81 -22.66 20.97 -26.95
C GLN A 81 -21.98 22.22 -27.51
N ASP A 82 -20.81 22.58 -26.99
CA ASP A 82 -20.11 23.82 -27.33
C ASP A 82 -19.11 23.64 -28.46
N GLN A 83 -18.75 24.78 -29.06
CA GLN A 83 -17.81 24.89 -30.17
C GLN A 83 -16.35 24.94 -29.71
N GLU A 84 -16.02 24.52 -28.48
CA GLU A 84 -14.63 24.41 -28.07
C GLU A 84 -13.96 23.29 -28.88
N THR A 85 -12.85 23.61 -29.55
CA THR A 85 -12.15 22.66 -30.43
C THR A 85 -11.52 21.51 -29.65
N GLU A 86 -11.24 21.72 -28.37
CA GLU A 86 -10.56 20.76 -27.52
C GLU A 86 -10.85 20.98 -26.03
N ARG A 87 -11.01 19.89 -25.27
CA ARG A 87 -11.28 19.92 -23.84
C ARG A 87 -10.56 18.83 -23.09
N THR A 88 -9.95 19.16 -21.96
CA THR A 88 -9.38 18.14 -21.07
C THR A 88 -10.49 17.45 -20.30
N VAL A 89 -10.59 16.13 -20.48
CA VAL A 89 -11.44 15.25 -19.66
C VAL A 89 -10.53 14.41 -18.78
N THR A 90 -10.88 14.27 -17.50
CA THR A 90 -10.16 13.41 -16.55
C THR A 90 -11.10 12.35 -16.02
N LEU A 91 -10.67 11.10 -16.09
CA LEU A 91 -11.31 9.95 -15.45
C LEU A 91 -10.47 9.54 -14.25
N ARG A 92 -11.07 9.46 -13.05
CA ARG A 92 -10.40 9.16 -11.79
C ARG A 92 -11.12 8.04 -11.04
N ILE A 93 -10.38 7.07 -10.51
CA ILE A 93 -10.92 6.04 -9.60
C ILE A 93 -10.88 6.56 -8.17
N ILE A 94 -11.99 6.40 -7.45
CA ILE A 94 -12.12 6.74 -6.04
C ILE A 94 -11.88 5.46 -5.21
N PRO A 95 -10.84 5.43 -4.35
CA PRO A 95 -10.54 4.26 -3.54
C PRO A 95 -11.65 3.87 -2.55
N TYR A 96 -11.82 2.57 -2.35
CA TYR A 96 -12.86 1.96 -1.51
C TYR A 96 -12.79 2.31 -0.01
N HIS A 97 -11.63 2.75 0.48
CA HIS A 97 -11.42 3.08 1.89
C HIS A 97 -11.88 4.50 2.27
N LEU A 98 -12.32 5.31 1.30
CA LEU A 98 -12.93 6.60 1.60
C LEU A 98 -14.36 6.39 2.13
N PRO A 99 -14.79 7.10 3.17
CA PRO A 99 -16.09 6.89 3.81
C PRO A 99 -17.21 7.42 2.92
N CYS A 100 -17.57 6.68 1.87
CA CYS A 100 -18.76 6.95 1.06
C CYS A 100 -19.88 5.92 1.27
N GLY A 101 -19.91 5.29 2.46
CA GLY A 101 -21.07 4.52 2.94
C GLY A 101 -21.41 3.29 2.09
N HIS A 102 -20.41 2.65 1.48
CA HIS A 102 -20.62 1.49 0.62
C HIS A 102 -20.76 0.19 1.41
N THR A 103 -21.80 -0.57 1.11
CA THR A 103 -21.89 -2.00 1.42
C THR A 103 -21.23 -2.78 0.28
N HIS A 104 -20.39 -3.74 0.63
CA HIS A 104 -19.74 -4.66 -0.32
C HIS A 104 -20.12 -6.11 -0.06
N ARG A 105 -21.31 -6.34 0.51
CA ARG A 105 -21.85 -7.67 0.81
C ARG A 105 -22.09 -8.47 -0.47
N PHE A 106 -22.25 -9.79 -0.34
CA PHE A 106 -22.68 -10.61 -1.47
C PHE A 106 -24.04 -10.18 -2.02
N GLU A 107 -24.96 -9.74 -1.15
CA GLU A 107 -26.29 -9.27 -1.56
C GLU A 107 -26.27 -7.88 -2.18
N ASP A 108 -25.25 -7.10 -1.85
CA ASP A 108 -25.19 -5.67 -2.10
C ASP A 108 -23.73 -5.26 -2.30
N HIS A 109 -23.30 -5.27 -3.57
CA HIS A 109 -21.92 -5.01 -3.95
C HIS A 109 -21.81 -3.75 -4.79
N CYS A 110 -20.98 -2.82 -4.34
CA CYS A 110 -20.61 -1.67 -5.15
C CYS A 110 -19.46 -2.01 -6.10
N ALA A 111 -19.65 -1.71 -7.39
CA ALA A 111 -18.58 -1.71 -8.39
C ALA A 111 -17.58 -0.57 -8.12
N ALA A 112 -16.55 -0.43 -8.98
CA ALA A 112 -15.62 0.68 -8.90
C ALA A 112 -16.35 2.04 -8.93
N VAL A 113 -15.96 2.94 -8.02
CA VAL A 113 -16.47 4.31 -7.97
C VAL A 113 -15.51 5.21 -8.73
N VAL A 114 -16.04 6.09 -9.57
CA VAL A 114 -15.23 6.99 -10.39
C VAL A 114 -15.72 8.42 -10.31
N GLU A 115 -14.82 9.36 -10.53
CA GLU A 115 -15.09 10.76 -10.81
C GLU A 115 -14.72 11.06 -12.26
N ILE A 116 -15.61 11.73 -12.97
CA ILE A 116 -15.38 12.24 -14.33
C ILE A 116 -15.38 13.76 -14.28
N LEU A 117 -14.29 14.37 -14.75
CA LEU A 117 -14.10 15.82 -14.81
C LEU A 117 -14.08 16.31 -16.27
N PRO A 118 -14.55 17.54 -16.53
CA PRO A 118 -15.08 18.49 -15.54
C PRO A 118 -16.49 18.10 -15.05
N ASN A 119 -16.71 18.21 -13.74
CA ASN A 119 -18.00 17.92 -13.12
C ASN A 119 -19.10 18.82 -13.71
N LYS A 120 -20.31 18.27 -13.89
CA LYS A 120 -21.49 18.91 -14.50
C LYS A 120 -21.37 19.21 -16.01
N ALA A 121 -20.36 18.67 -16.70
CA ALA A 121 -20.34 18.76 -18.16
C ALA A 121 -21.52 17.97 -18.75
N ILE A 122 -22.30 18.62 -19.61
CA ILE A 122 -23.49 18.04 -20.26
C ILE A 122 -23.09 17.57 -21.66
N LEU A 123 -23.50 16.34 -22.00
CA LEU A 123 -23.25 15.72 -23.29
C LEU A 123 -24.52 15.69 -24.16
N LEU A 124 -24.38 16.09 -25.42
CA LEU A 124 -25.38 15.88 -26.47
C LEU A 124 -25.57 14.40 -26.78
N SER A 125 -24.46 13.66 -26.86
CA SER A 125 -24.42 12.22 -27.10
C SER A 125 -23.90 11.50 -25.87
N ALA A 126 -24.64 10.52 -25.37
CA ALA A 126 -24.29 9.83 -24.13
C ALA A 126 -22.92 9.13 -24.25
N ALA A 127 -22.05 9.37 -23.27
CA ALA A 127 -20.80 8.64 -23.13
C ALA A 127 -21.07 7.27 -22.49
N LYS A 128 -20.31 6.26 -22.90
CA LYS A 128 -20.38 4.92 -22.32
C LYS A 128 -19.26 4.76 -21.30
N LEU A 129 -19.62 4.48 -20.06
CA LEU A 129 -18.67 4.19 -18.97
C LEU A 129 -18.71 2.69 -18.67
N VAL A 130 -17.52 2.10 -18.58
CA VAL A 130 -17.31 0.69 -18.23
C VAL A 130 -16.76 0.65 -16.81
N LEU A 131 -17.52 0.05 -15.90
CA LEU A 131 -17.16 -0.10 -14.49
C LEU A 131 -17.04 -1.57 -14.09
N PRO A 132 -15.85 -2.02 -13.69
CA PRO A 132 -15.60 -3.40 -13.29
C PRO A 132 -16.10 -3.72 -11.86
N HIS A 133 -16.41 -4.99 -11.62
CA HIS A 133 -16.85 -5.53 -10.32
C HIS A 133 -16.26 -6.92 -10.06
N CYS A 134 -16.18 -7.38 -8.80
CA CYS A 134 -15.57 -8.69 -8.48
C CYS A 134 -16.57 -9.86 -8.36
N LEU A 135 -17.88 -9.60 -8.41
CA LEU A 135 -18.89 -10.66 -8.27
C LEU A 135 -18.81 -11.72 -9.37
N LYS A 136 -18.96 -12.98 -8.98
CA LYS A 136 -19.28 -14.08 -9.87
C LYS A 136 -20.79 -14.29 -9.86
N LEU A 137 -21.40 -14.04 -11.00
CA LEU A 137 -22.84 -14.17 -11.22
C LEU A 137 -23.15 -15.49 -11.93
N ARG A 138 -24.27 -16.11 -11.56
CA ARG A 138 -24.86 -17.26 -12.26
C ARG A 138 -25.34 -16.81 -13.64
N ASN A 139 -26.20 -15.79 -13.68
CA ASN A 139 -26.59 -15.14 -14.92
C ASN A 139 -26.63 -13.61 -14.74
N PRO A 140 -25.72 -12.85 -15.37
CA PRO A 140 -25.68 -11.39 -15.27
C PRO A 140 -26.96 -10.68 -15.71
N ARG A 141 -27.74 -11.29 -16.62
CA ARG A 141 -28.98 -10.68 -17.15
C ARG A 141 -30.09 -10.55 -16.12
N TYR A 142 -30.01 -11.31 -15.03
CA TYR A 142 -30.97 -11.27 -13.92
C TYR A 142 -30.44 -10.51 -12.72
N CYS A 143 -29.27 -9.87 -12.82
CA CYS A 143 -28.80 -9.00 -11.76
C CYS A 143 -29.33 -7.58 -11.99
N ASP A 144 -30.12 -7.10 -11.03
CA ASP A 144 -30.53 -5.71 -10.96
C ASP A 144 -29.39 -4.86 -10.41
N GLY A 145 -29.25 -3.66 -10.97
CA GLY A 145 -28.25 -2.70 -10.54
C GLY A 145 -28.85 -1.30 -10.42
N GLN A 146 -28.43 -0.59 -9.39
CA GLN A 146 -28.79 0.79 -9.15
C GLN A 146 -27.59 1.69 -9.45
N VAL A 147 -27.84 2.76 -10.18
CA VAL A 147 -26.84 3.76 -10.53
C VAL A 147 -27.07 4.99 -9.68
N PHE A 148 -25.98 5.50 -9.09
CA PHE A 148 -25.96 6.73 -8.34
C PHE A 148 -24.98 7.72 -8.95
N GLU A 149 -25.37 8.99 -8.98
CA GLU A 149 -24.49 10.11 -9.32
C GLU A 149 -24.34 11.09 -8.16
N SER A 150 -23.24 11.85 -8.16
CA SER A 150 -23.06 12.95 -7.22
C SER A 150 -22.34 14.15 -7.87
N HIS A 151 -22.79 15.34 -7.51
CA HIS A 151 -22.29 16.63 -8.01
C HIS A 151 -21.77 17.55 -6.89
N HIS A 152 -21.26 16.97 -5.81
CA HIS A 152 -20.76 17.71 -4.65
C HIS A 152 -19.59 18.65 -5.00
N THR A 153 -19.38 19.65 -4.14
CA THR A 153 -18.22 20.52 -4.21
C THR A 153 -16.99 19.80 -3.66
N PRO A 154 -15.79 20.04 -4.22
CA PRO A 154 -14.55 19.47 -3.69
C PRO A 154 -14.43 19.72 -2.18
N GLY A 155 -14.10 18.67 -1.42
CA GLY A 155 -13.97 18.72 0.04
C GLY A 155 -15.28 18.53 0.82
N GLN A 156 -16.41 18.34 0.14
CA GLN A 156 -17.68 17.91 0.77
C GLN A 156 -17.93 16.41 0.55
N GLN A 157 -18.77 15.81 1.39
CA GLN A 157 -19.22 14.45 1.17
C GLN A 157 -20.10 14.35 -0.09
N PRO A 158 -20.04 13.23 -0.83
CA PRO A 158 -20.89 13.03 -1.99
C PRO A 158 -22.37 12.92 -1.57
N ASP A 159 -23.20 13.80 -2.14
CA ASP A 159 -24.66 13.66 -2.12
C ASP A 159 -25.07 12.74 -3.28
N TRP A 160 -25.44 11.49 -2.95
CA TRP A 160 -25.74 10.45 -3.93
C TRP A 160 -27.21 10.46 -4.34
N GLN A 161 -27.45 10.64 -5.64
CA GLN A 161 -28.79 10.62 -6.22
C GLN A 161 -28.95 9.38 -7.10
N ASN A 162 -30.05 8.63 -6.89
CA ASN A 162 -30.34 7.45 -7.70
C ASN A 162 -30.91 7.87 -9.07
N ILE A 163 -30.17 7.53 -10.13
CA ILE A 163 -30.50 7.87 -11.52
C ILE A 163 -30.86 6.66 -12.36
N SER A 164 -31.09 5.49 -11.75
CA SER A 164 -31.30 4.22 -12.45
C SER A 164 -32.43 4.25 -13.49
N LYS A 165 -33.41 5.17 -13.34
CA LYS A 165 -34.53 5.34 -14.28
C LYS A 165 -34.18 6.16 -15.53
N SER A 166 -33.13 6.98 -15.48
CA SER A 166 -32.73 7.89 -16.56
C SER A 166 -31.53 7.41 -17.37
N VAL A 167 -30.89 6.31 -16.95
CA VAL A 167 -29.71 5.73 -17.58
C VAL A 167 -29.91 4.25 -17.90
N SER A 168 -29.30 3.80 -18.99
CA SER A 168 -29.25 2.36 -19.30
C SER A 168 -28.05 1.73 -18.60
N LEU A 169 -28.29 0.68 -17.82
CA LEU A 169 -27.26 -0.16 -17.20
C LEU A 169 -27.32 -1.57 -17.81
N THR A 170 -26.18 -2.11 -18.21
CA THR A 170 -26.03 -3.51 -18.60
C THR A 170 -24.96 -4.18 -17.74
N VAL A 171 -25.31 -5.27 -17.06
CA VAL A 171 -24.39 -6.01 -16.18
C VAL A 171 -23.82 -7.21 -16.94
N PHE A 172 -22.49 -7.33 -16.95
CA PHE A 172 -21.76 -8.47 -17.51
C PHE A 172 -21.13 -9.31 -16.39
N HIS A 173 -20.36 -10.34 -16.74
CA HIS A 173 -19.76 -11.23 -15.72
C HIS A 173 -18.64 -10.57 -14.90
N LYS A 174 -17.97 -9.53 -15.43
CA LYS A 174 -16.81 -8.90 -14.79
C LYS A 174 -16.91 -7.36 -14.71
N PHE A 175 -17.87 -6.77 -15.39
CA PHE A 175 -18.04 -5.33 -15.49
C PHE A 175 -19.48 -4.97 -15.79
N CYS A 176 -19.78 -3.70 -15.63
CA CYS A 176 -21.05 -3.07 -15.95
C CYS A 176 -20.79 -1.99 -16.99
N GLU A 177 -21.75 -1.78 -17.88
CA GLU A 177 -21.74 -0.69 -18.84
C GLU A 177 -22.91 0.25 -18.57
N ILE A 178 -22.62 1.54 -18.53
CA ILE A 178 -23.61 2.58 -18.31
C ILE A 178 -23.48 3.68 -19.35
N SER A 179 -24.62 4.21 -19.81
CA SER A 179 -24.69 5.39 -20.67
C SER A 179 -24.97 6.64 -19.83
N LEU A 180 -24.06 7.62 -19.87
CA LEU A 180 -24.09 8.85 -19.08
C LEU A 180 -24.26 10.08 -19.99
N LYS A 181 -25.09 11.03 -19.58
CA LYS A 181 -25.23 12.34 -20.24
C LYS A 181 -24.54 13.47 -19.49
N ASN A 182 -24.11 13.23 -18.26
CA ASN A 182 -23.41 14.21 -17.44
C ASN A 182 -22.12 13.62 -16.91
N PHE A 183 -21.09 14.46 -16.76
CA PHE A 183 -19.89 14.11 -16.02
C PHE A 183 -20.05 14.44 -14.55
N CYS A 184 -19.72 13.48 -13.69
CA CYS A 184 -19.97 13.52 -12.26
C CYS A 184 -19.22 12.39 -11.56
N TRP A 185 -19.44 12.26 -10.26
CA TRP A 185 -19.14 11.03 -9.55
C TRP A 185 -20.19 9.98 -9.88
N VAL A 186 -19.74 8.75 -10.12
CA VAL A 186 -20.62 7.63 -10.48
C VAL A 186 -20.29 6.41 -9.65
N LYS A 187 -21.34 5.77 -9.12
CA LYS A 187 -21.29 4.52 -8.36
C LYS A 187 -22.39 3.59 -8.89
N ILE A 188 -22.07 2.30 -9.01
CA ILE A 188 -23.06 1.26 -9.32
C ILE A 188 -23.14 0.30 -8.15
N LYS A 189 -24.36 0.09 -7.67
CA LYS A 189 -24.72 -0.86 -6.62
C LYS A 189 -25.43 -2.05 -7.26
N LEU A 190 -24.88 -3.24 -7.12
CA LEU A 190 -25.45 -4.47 -7.68
C LEU A 190 -26.24 -5.21 -6.60
N GLU A 191 -27.55 -5.38 -6.83
CA GLU A 191 -28.49 -6.06 -5.93
C GLU A 191 -28.79 -7.46 -6.47
N CYS A 192 -27.75 -8.27 -6.58
CA CYS A 192 -27.84 -9.54 -7.30
C CYS A 192 -28.39 -10.70 -6.44
N GLY A 193 -28.55 -10.55 -5.12
CA GLY A 193 -29.23 -11.50 -4.22
C GLY A 193 -28.89 -12.99 -4.42
N LYS A 194 -29.75 -13.70 -5.16
CA LYS A 194 -29.65 -15.15 -5.48
C LYS A 194 -28.73 -15.48 -6.66
N GLU A 195 -28.47 -14.50 -7.53
CA GLU A 195 -27.63 -14.67 -8.72
C GLU A 195 -26.13 -14.61 -8.39
N VAL A 196 -25.75 -14.09 -7.22
CA VAL A 196 -24.36 -14.10 -6.77
C VAL A 196 -24.01 -15.48 -6.25
N ILE A 197 -23.08 -16.13 -6.94
CA ILE A 197 -22.53 -17.42 -6.51
C ILE A 197 -21.21 -17.25 -5.76
N GLY A 198 -20.56 -16.10 -5.88
CA GLY A 198 -19.31 -15.82 -5.18
C GLY A 198 -18.67 -14.49 -5.54
N LYS A 199 -17.47 -14.27 -5.02
CA LYS A 199 -16.59 -13.12 -5.28
C LYS A 199 -15.26 -13.63 -5.79
N ARG A 200 -14.74 -12.96 -6.79
CA ARG A 200 -13.35 -13.14 -7.21
C ARG A 200 -12.47 -12.33 -6.28
N LEU A 201 -11.51 -13.02 -5.69
CA LEU A 201 -10.48 -12.47 -4.83
C LEU A 201 -9.13 -12.65 -5.52
N ILE A 202 -8.19 -11.80 -5.14
CA ILE A 202 -6.77 -12.00 -5.39
C ILE A 202 -6.16 -12.26 -4.02
N VAL A 203 -5.70 -13.49 -3.81
CA VAL A 203 -4.99 -13.88 -2.60
C VAL A 203 -3.52 -13.61 -2.81
N TYR A 204 -2.87 -13.02 -1.83
CA TYR A 204 -1.48 -12.62 -1.92
C TYR A 204 -0.67 -13.14 -0.74
N ALA A 205 0.63 -13.24 -0.95
CA ALA A 205 1.61 -13.39 0.11
C ALA A 205 2.65 -12.27 -0.02
N THR A 206 2.95 -11.62 1.10
CA THR A 206 4.01 -10.61 1.24
C THR A 206 4.84 -11.00 2.44
N GLY A 207 6.14 -10.71 2.43
CA GLY A 207 6.99 -11.08 3.54
C GLY A 207 8.09 -10.08 3.85
N ASP A 208 8.20 -9.73 5.13
CA ASP A 208 9.32 -9.00 5.67
C ASP A 208 10.26 -9.96 6.39
N GLN A 209 11.56 -9.78 6.19
CA GLN A 209 12.59 -10.55 6.88
C GLN A 209 13.17 -9.61 7.92
N CYS A 210 13.24 -10.07 9.16
CA CYS A 210 13.96 -9.34 10.19
C CYS A 210 15.44 -9.32 9.85
N GLU A 211 16.12 -8.25 10.23
CA GLU A 211 17.58 -8.09 10.05
C GLU A 211 18.36 -9.21 10.77
N GLU A 212 17.75 -9.84 11.77
CA GLU A 212 18.20 -11.11 12.34
C GLU A 212 17.77 -12.27 11.41
N TYR A 213 18.71 -12.83 10.64
CA TYR A 213 18.54 -13.89 9.62
C TYR A 213 17.79 -15.18 10.03
N ASN A 214 17.27 -15.25 11.25
CA ASN A 214 16.63 -16.42 11.85
C ASN A 214 15.11 -16.31 11.99
N CYS A 215 14.51 -15.14 11.70
CA CYS A 215 13.07 -14.93 11.75
C CYS A 215 12.55 -14.25 10.48
N ALA A 216 11.41 -14.70 9.97
CA ALA A 216 10.70 -14.07 8.87
C ALA A 216 9.20 -14.03 9.14
N THR A 217 8.54 -12.93 8.77
CA THR A 217 7.08 -12.83 8.86
C THR A 217 6.50 -12.81 7.46
N VAL A 218 5.64 -13.78 7.16
CA VAL A 218 4.90 -13.84 5.89
C VAL A 218 3.43 -13.53 6.16
N ASN A 219 2.95 -12.45 5.57
CA ASN A 219 1.56 -12.05 5.61
C ASN A 219 0.82 -12.65 4.41
N VAL A 220 -0.18 -13.50 4.68
CA VAL A 220 -1.06 -14.04 3.64
C VAL A 220 -2.43 -13.42 3.81
N GLY A 221 -2.91 -12.75 2.77
CA GLY A 221 -4.16 -12.01 2.80
C GLY A 221 -4.88 -12.05 1.47
N TYR A 222 -5.97 -11.29 1.38
CA TYR A 222 -6.68 -11.14 0.12
C TYR A 222 -7.10 -9.69 -0.11
N HIS A 223 -7.31 -9.34 -1.36
CA HIS A 223 -8.16 -8.22 -1.74
C HIS A 223 -9.15 -8.67 -2.82
N LEU A 224 -10.17 -7.86 -3.07
CA LEU A 224 -11.10 -8.14 -4.15
C LEU A 224 -10.36 -8.07 -5.49
N ASP A 225 -10.78 -8.90 -6.45
CA ASP A 225 -10.46 -8.74 -7.87
C ASP A 225 -11.26 -7.55 -8.42
N THR A 226 -10.94 -6.37 -7.88
CA THR A 226 -11.48 -5.09 -8.32
C THR A 226 -10.38 -4.22 -8.92
N PRO A 227 -10.76 -3.41 -9.90
CA PRO A 227 -9.80 -2.54 -10.57
C PRO A 227 -9.12 -1.47 -9.75
N GLY A 228 -7.81 -1.36 -9.99
CA GLY A 228 -6.93 -0.52 -9.21
C GLY A 228 -6.55 -1.13 -7.86
N ALA A 229 -7.17 -2.22 -7.40
CA ALA A 229 -6.85 -2.84 -6.11
C ALA A 229 -5.36 -3.17 -6.02
N ASP A 230 -4.81 -3.96 -6.96
CA ASP A 230 -3.40 -4.36 -6.93
C ASP A 230 -2.44 -3.16 -6.88
N ARG A 231 -2.82 -2.03 -7.47
CA ARG A 231 -1.98 -0.82 -7.54
C ARG A 231 -2.10 0.00 -6.26
N ILE A 232 -3.33 0.21 -5.78
CA ILE A 232 -3.62 0.89 -4.51
C ILE A 232 -2.92 0.16 -3.35
N TYR A 233 -2.89 -1.17 -3.37
CA TYR A 233 -2.20 -1.93 -2.34
C TYR A 233 -0.68 -2.00 -2.53
N ARG A 234 -0.15 -2.15 -3.75
CA ARG A 234 1.30 -2.09 -4.01
C ARG A 234 1.92 -0.74 -3.63
N ASP A 235 1.26 0.36 -4.00
CA ASP A 235 1.72 1.72 -3.66
C ASP A 235 1.70 1.97 -2.14
N ASN A 236 1.03 1.12 -1.36
CA ASN A 236 1.01 1.12 0.11
C ASN A 236 2.22 0.44 0.80
N LYS A 237 3.32 0.24 0.07
CA LYS A 237 4.59 -0.38 0.55
C LYS A 237 4.48 -1.88 0.90
N GLN A 238 3.38 -2.53 0.56
CA GLN A 238 3.35 -4.00 0.49
C GLN A 238 3.62 -4.36 -0.97
N ASP A 239 4.89 -4.47 -1.34
CA ASP A 239 5.23 -5.16 -2.58
C ASP A 239 4.72 -6.61 -2.43
N TYR A 240 3.73 -6.96 -3.23
CA TYR A 240 3.23 -8.33 -3.27
C TYR A 240 4.25 -9.18 -3.99
N ASP A 241 4.91 -10.07 -3.26
CA ASP A 241 5.86 -11.00 -3.83
C ASP A 241 5.15 -12.06 -4.70
N VAL A 242 3.90 -12.39 -4.35
CA VAL A 242 3.07 -13.38 -5.05
C VAL A 242 1.60 -13.03 -4.97
N THR A 243 0.88 -13.16 -6.08
CA THR A 243 -0.59 -13.06 -6.14
C THR A 243 -1.20 -14.23 -6.89
N GLN A 244 -2.43 -14.60 -6.54
CA GLN A 244 -3.16 -15.70 -7.16
C GLN A 244 -4.67 -15.45 -7.14
N ASN A 245 -5.32 -15.68 -8.28
CA ASN A 245 -6.78 -15.57 -8.41
C ASN A 245 -7.48 -16.68 -7.64
N PHE A 246 -8.49 -16.31 -6.85
CA PHE A 246 -9.30 -17.22 -6.04
C PHE A 246 -10.80 -16.90 -6.20
N LEU A 247 -11.64 -17.89 -6.44
CA LEU A 247 -13.09 -17.71 -6.45
C LEU A 247 -13.65 -18.16 -5.10
N PHE A 248 -14.09 -17.19 -4.29
CA PHE A 248 -14.72 -17.45 -3.01
C PHE A 248 -16.24 -17.54 -3.18
N LEU A 249 -16.81 -18.70 -2.88
CA LEU A 249 -18.24 -18.95 -3.06
C LEU A 249 -19.05 -18.39 -1.89
N LYS A 250 -20.24 -17.86 -2.20
CA LYS A 250 -21.19 -17.36 -1.20
C LYS A 250 -21.69 -18.49 -0.30
N GLU A 251 -21.96 -19.65 -0.88
CA GLU A 251 -22.49 -20.81 -0.16
C GLU A 251 -21.66 -22.08 -0.42
N PRO A 252 -21.53 -22.99 0.57
CA PRO A 252 -21.79 -22.75 2.00
C PRO A 252 -20.94 -21.61 2.58
N GLN A 253 -21.47 -20.96 3.62
CA GLN A 253 -20.78 -19.90 4.37
C GLN A 253 -19.63 -20.47 5.19
N MET A 254 -18.48 -20.62 4.54
CA MET A 254 -17.27 -21.21 5.10
C MET A 254 -16.13 -20.22 5.06
N ASP A 255 -15.29 -20.26 6.08
CA ASP A 255 -14.12 -19.40 6.17
C ASP A 255 -13.04 -19.77 5.13
N LEU A 256 -12.19 -18.80 4.82
CA LEU A 256 -11.00 -19.02 4.01
C LEU A 256 -9.87 -19.54 4.91
N GLN A 257 -9.47 -20.79 4.69
CA GLN A 257 -8.41 -21.44 5.44
C GLN A 257 -7.08 -21.29 4.69
N ILE A 258 -6.06 -20.85 5.42
CA ILE A 258 -4.69 -20.67 4.93
C ILE A 258 -3.80 -21.61 5.72
N THR A 259 -3.08 -22.50 5.04
CA THR A 259 -2.21 -23.48 5.68
C THR A 259 -0.82 -23.42 5.07
N LEU A 260 0.21 -23.26 5.90
CA LEU A 260 1.60 -23.43 5.50
C LEU A 260 1.86 -24.91 5.23
N ALA A 261 2.05 -25.25 3.96
CA ALA A 261 2.20 -26.63 3.52
C ALA A 261 3.64 -27.13 3.59
N LYS A 262 4.60 -26.28 3.19
CA LYS A 262 6.03 -26.60 3.26
C LYS A 262 6.88 -25.34 3.24
N THR A 263 8.06 -25.46 3.83
CA THR A 263 9.16 -24.50 3.72
C THR A 263 10.32 -25.15 2.96
N THR A 264 11.16 -24.33 2.31
CA THR A 264 12.38 -24.80 1.67
C THR A 264 13.47 -23.75 1.87
N PRO A 265 14.54 -24.04 2.61
CA PRO A 265 14.82 -25.30 3.31
C PRO A 265 13.79 -25.60 4.42
N ASP A 266 13.63 -26.88 4.75
CA ASP A 266 12.70 -27.41 5.75
C ASP A 266 13.10 -27.08 7.20
N ILE A 267 14.27 -26.45 7.39
CA ILE A 267 14.74 -25.91 8.66
C ILE A 267 13.88 -24.77 9.22
N TRP A 268 13.04 -24.15 8.37
CA TRP A 268 12.12 -23.09 8.79
C TRP A 268 10.83 -23.68 9.33
N THR A 269 10.52 -23.38 10.58
CA THR A 269 9.32 -23.82 11.28
C THR A 269 8.41 -22.64 11.60
N ALA A 270 7.09 -22.85 11.60
CA ALA A 270 6.13 -21.82 11.99
C ALA A 270 5.55 -22.12 13.37
N GLU A 271 5.32 -21.07 14.19
CA GLU A 271 4.58 -21.22 15.45
C GLU A 271 3.16 -21.74 15.20
N SER A 272 2.53 -21.27 14.12
CA SER A 272 1.26 -21.77 13.63
C SER A 272 1.36 -22.11 12.15
N SER A 273 0.96 -23.32 11.77
CA SER A 273 0.90 -23.75 10.38
C SER A 273 -0.44 -23.46 9.72
N SER A 274 -1.44 -22.92 10.44
CA SER A 274 -2.76 -22.63 9.88
C SER A 274 -3.36 -21.35 10.45
N ALA A 275 -4.04 -20.61 9.59
CA ALA A 275 -4.80 -19.42 9.96
C ALA A 275 -6.11 -19.36 9.17
N VAL A 276 -7.07 -18.59 9.69
CA VAL A 276 -8.41 -18.50 9.13
C VAL A 276 -8.80 -17.04 8.93
N ILE A 277 -9.34 -16.73 7.76
CA ILE A 277 -10.02 -15.47 7.47
C ILE A 277 -11.53 -15.74 7.47
N PRO A 278 -12.28 -15.15 8.43
CA PRO A 278 -13.71 -15.38 8.56
C PRO A 278 -14.51 -15.07 7.29
N TYR A 279 -15.55 -15.86 7.03
CA TYR A 279 -16.49 -15.61 5.95
C TYR A 279 -17.06 -14.19 6.01
N GLN A 280 -17.38 -13.69 7.21
CA GLN A 280 -17.96 -12.35 7.39
C GLN A 280 -17.02 -11.23 6.92
N ASP A 281 -15.71 -11.40 7.08
CA ASP A 281 -14.73 -10.42 6.60
C ASP A 281 -14.78 -10.35 5.06
N ILE A 282 -14.89 -11.51 4.39
CA ILE A 282 -14.99 -11.61 2.93
C ILE A 282 -16.35 -11.14 2.41
N ASP A 283 -17.43 -11.43 3.13
CA ASP A 283 -18.75 -10.89 2.82
C ASP A 283 -18.72 -9.36 2.90
N LEU A 284 -18.19 -8.78 3.98
CA LEU A 284 -18.05 -7.33 4.10
C LEU A 284 -16.98 -6.73 3.19
N SER A 285 -16.18 -7.57 2.53
CA SER A 285 -15.01 -7.18 1.71
C SER A 285 -13.98 -6.37 2.49
N LEU A 286 -13.80 -6.69 3.77
CA LEU A 286 -12.81 -6.08 4.63
C LEU A 286 -11.43 -6.65 4.28
N PRO A 287 -10.50 -5.82 3.78
CA PRO A 287 -9.14 -6.30 3.53
C PRO A 287 -8.54 -6.78 4.86
N THR A 288 -8.04 -8.01 4.84
CA THR A 288 -7.50 -8.67 6.02
C THR A 288 -6.40 -9.63 5.60
N TYR A 289 -5.49 -9.90 6.52
CA TYR A 289 -4.39 -10.81 6.33
C TYR A 289 -4.10 -11.57 7.63
N ARG A 290 -3.30 -12.63 7.50
CA ARG A 290 -2.83 -13.45 8.61
C ARG A 290 -1.30 -13.54 8.57
N PRO A 291 -0.61 -13.13 9.64
CA PRO A 291 0.83 -13.28 9.74
C PRO A 291 1.18 -14.74 10.06
N PHE A 292 2.23 -15.23 9.42
CA PHE A 292 2.91 -16.48 9.73
C PHE A 292 4.34 -16.12 10.14
N VAL A 293 4.67 -16.35 11.40
CA VAL A 293 6.02 -16.14 11.93
C VAL A 293 6.79 -17.44 11.71
N LEU A 294 7.87 -17.34 10.96
CA LEU A 294 8.77 -18.43 10.62
C LEU A 294 10.08 -18.23 11.36
N GLU A 295 10.56 -19.27 12.01
CA GLU A 295 11.81 -19.30 12.73
C GLU A 295 12.69 -20.42 12.22
N LYS A 296 13.99 -20.19 12.19
CA LYS A 296 14.99 -21.24 11.98
C LYS A 296 15.97 -21.29 13.16
N PRO A 297 16.59 -22.45 13.44
CA PRO A 297 17.56 -22.58 14.54
C PRO A 297 18.74 -21.61 14.41
N ALA A 298 19.17 -21.02 15.53
CA ALA A 298 20.29 -20.06 15.54
C ALA A 298 21.66 -20.68 15.22
N SER A 299 21.78 -22.01 15.29
CA SER A 299 23.00 -22.76 14.97
C SER A 299 23.22 -22.95 13.46
N GLU A 300 22.22 -22.65 12.64
CA GLU A 300 22.27 -22.85 11.19
C GLU A 300 22.84 -21.62 10.48
N SER A 301 23.72 -21.85 9.51
CA SER A 301 24.30 -20.79 8.68
C SER A 301 23.21 -19.87 8.09
N PRO A 302 23.50 -18.57 7.85
CA PRO A 302 22.54 -17.68 7.22
C PRO A 302 22.17 -18.22 5.83
N THR A 303 21.01 -18.86 5.72
CA THR A 303 20.40 -19.19 4.44
C THR A 303 19.79 -17.93 3.85
N PRO A 304 20.33 -17.41 2.73
CA PRO A 304 19.89 -16.15 2.12
C PRO A 304 18.52 -16.26 1.44
N LEU A 305 18.05 -17.49 1.22
CA LEU A 305 16.84 -17.80 0.48
C LEU A 305 15.99 -18.76 1.29
N PHE A 306 14.71 -18.43 1.42
CA PHE A 306 13.71 -19.42 1.79
C PHE A 306 12.48 -19.27 0.91
N PHE A 307 11.82 -20.40 0.72
CA PHE A 307 10.56 -20.53 0.01
C PHE A 307 9.50 -21.06 0.95
N CYS A 308 8.31 -20.46 0.91
CA CYS A 308 7.16 -20.96 1.64
C CYS A 308 6.03 -21.24 0.67
N HIS A 309 5.40 -22.39 0.85
CA HIS A 309 4.24 -22.79 0.07
C HIS A 309 3.02 -22.76 0.98
N PHE A 310 2.09 -21.87 0.68
CA PHE A 310 0.79 -21.85 1.34
C PHE A 310 -0.24 -22.55 0.48
N LYS A 311 -1.17 -23.25 1.14
CA LYS A 311 -2.41 -23.75 0.55
C LYS A 311 -3.54 -22.88 1.04
N VAL A 312 -4.38 -22.46 0.12
CA VAL A 312 -5.56 -21.66 0.40
C VAL A 312 -6.77 -22.49 0.00
N SER A 313 -7.68 -22.70 0.95
CA SER A 313 -8.85 -23.56 0.79
C SER A 313 -10.06 -22.95 1.50
N ARG A 314 -11.24 -23.55 1.29
CA ARG A 314 -12.48 -23.10 1.91
C ARG A 314 -13.06 -24.26 2.73
N GLY A 315 -13.04 -24.12 4.06
CA GLY A 315 -13.38 -25.22 4.96
C GLY A 315 -12.45 -26.44 4.77
N THR A 316 -12.98 -27.64 5.07
CA THR A 316 -12.24 -28.91 5.01
C THR A 316 -12.18 -29.53 3.61
N GLU A 317 -12.96 -29.04 2.65
CA GLU A 317 -12.98 -29.55 1.27
C GLU A 317 -12.06 -28.71 0.37
N CYS A 318 -10.97 -29.32 -0.06
CA CYS A 318 -9.98 -28.64 -0.90
C CYS A 318 -10.48 -28.50 -2.35
N TYR A 319 -11.14 -27.39 -2.67
CA TYR A 319 -11.63 -27.12 -4.03
C TYR A 319 -10.55 -26.65 -5.03
N ARG A 320 -9.33 -26.43 -4.55
CA ARG A 320 -8.08 -26.30 -5.29
C ARG A 320 -6.99 -25.85 -4.31
N ASP A 321 -6.00 -26.70 -4.06
CA ASP A 321 -4.76 -26.26 -3.43
C ASP A 321 -4.16 -25.19 -4.34
N LEU A 322 -4.10 -23.95 -3.86
CA LEU A 322 -3.43 -22.87 -4.58
C LEU A 322 -2.08 -22.62 -3.91
N PRO A 323 -0.97 -23.15 -4.49
CA PRO A 323 0.35 -22.97 -3.93
C PRO A 323 0.78 -21.50 -4.12
N LEU A 324 0.83 -20.73 -3.04
CA LEU A 324 1.49 -19.43 -3.03
C LEU A 324 2.96 -19.66 -2.65
N THR A 325 3.90 -19.36 -3.56
CA THR A 325 5.34 -19.58 -3.35
C THR A 325 6.07 -18.27 -3.13
N PHE A 326 6.24 -17.88 -1.87
CA PHE A 326 7.02 -16.70 -1.52
C PHE A 326 8.52 -16.99 -1.74
N LYS A 327 9.26 -16.07 -2.38
CA LYS A 327 10.72 -16.13 -2.53
C LYS A 327 11.30 -14.81 -2.05
N LYS A 328 12.22 -14.87 -1.08
CA LYS A 328 13.05 -13.72 -0.73
C LYS A 328 14.48 -13.95 -1.15
N THR A 329 15.07 -12.96 -1.83
CA THR A 329 16.49 -12.92 -2.18
C THR A 329 17.16 -11.90 -1.27
N THR A 330 18.02 -12.32 -0.34
CA THR A 330 18.96 -11.36 0.24
C THR A 330 19.93 -10.99 -0.87
N GLU A 331 19.92 -9.74 -1.33
CA GLU A 331 21.06 -9.24 -2.10
C GLU A 331 22.32 -9.48 -1.25
N THR A 332 23.26 -10.26 -1.77
CA THR A 332 24.58 -10.41 -1.13
C THR A 332 25.16 -9.01 -0.95
N PRO A 333 25.51 -8.58 0.27
CA PRO A 333 26.30 -7.37 0.41
C PRO A 333 27.59 -7.55 -0.40
N PRO A 334 28.01 -6.54 -1.19
CA PRO A 334 29.22 -6.65 -1.99
C PRO A 334 30.43 -6.95 -1.08
N PRO A 335 31.49 -7.61 -1.61
CA PRO A 335 32.67 -7.95 -0.84
C PRO A 335 33.21 -6.73 -0.09
N ALA A 336 33.58 -6.95 1.17
CA ALA A 336 33.83 -5.94 2.20
C ALA A 336 35.05 -5.02 1.98
N GLU A 337 35.46 -4.74 0.74
CA GLU A 337 36.67 -3.96 0.47
C GLU A 337 36.45 -2.52 0.01
N HIS A 338 35.23 -2.08 -0.30
CA HIS A 338 35.00 -0.68 -0.69
C HIS A 338 33.65 -0.09 -0.24
N PHE A 339 33.11 -0.52 0.90
CA PHE A 339 31.94 0.14 1.50
C PHE A 339 32.38 1.26 2.45
N VAL A 340 32.29 2.49 1.97
CA VAL A 340 32.30 3.67 2.84
C VAL A 340 31.05 3.59 3.73
N TRP A 341 31.26 3.44 5.04
CA TRP A 341 30.19 3.48 6.03
C TRP A 341 29.46 4.83 5.97
N THR A 342 28.19 4.85 5.56
CA THR A 342 27.27 5.95 5.87
C THR A 342 26.37 5.53 7.03
N PRO A 343 26.49 6.13 8.23
CA PRO A 343 25.59 5.87 9.34
C PRO A 343 24.28 6.65 9.15
N GLY A 344 23.13 6.04 9.48
CA GLY A 344 21.94 6.83 9.81
C GLY A 344 20.58 6.36 9.28
N TYR A 345 20.31 5.06 9.14
CA TYR A 345 18.93 4.59 8.99
C TYR A 345 18.62 3.59 10.10
N ARG A 346 17.78 3.97 11.06
CA ARG A 346 17.21 3.05 12.06
C ARG A 346 15.87 2.53 11.59
N SER A 347 15.66 1.22 11.74
CA SER A 347 14.45 0.53 11.30
C SER A 347 13.34 0.63 12.36
N MET A 348 12.07 0.77 11.94
CA MET A 348 10.92 0.80 12.86
C MET A 348 10.71 -0.52 13.62
N ASN A 349 11.35 -1.60 13.14
CA ASN A 349 11.32 -2.91 13.77
C ASN A 349 12.51 -3.15 14.71
N GLU A 350 13.42 -2.19 14.86
CA GLU A 350 14.54 -2.26 15.79
C GLU A 350 14.05 -2.19 17.24
N THR A 351 14.74 -2.87 18.15
CA THR A 351 14.47 -2.78 19.59
C THR A 351 14.81 -1.38 20.10
N VAL A 352 13.96 -0.83 20.95
CA VAL A 352 14.15 0.49 21.55
C VAL A 352 15.40 0.52 22.45
N THR A 353 16.23 1.55 22.24
CA THR A 353 17.43 1.77 23.04
C THR A 353 17.10 2.46 24.35
N ASP A 354 17.92 2.26 25.39
CA ASP A 354 17.68 2.87 26.71
C ASP A 354 17.78 4.40 26.68
N ASN A 355 18.65 4.94 25.80
CA ASN A 355 18.75 6.38 25.58
C ASN A 355 17.44 6.95 25.02
N MET A 356 16.79 6.24 24.09
CA MET A 356 15.48 6.63 23.58
C MET A 356 14.40 6.54 24.66
N LEU A 357 14.38 5.48 25.47
CA LEU A 357 13.43 5.36 26.57
C LEU A 357 13.57 6.53 27.56
N LEU A 358 14.81 6.93 27.86
CA LEU A 358 15.10 8.09 28.70
C LEU A 358 14.58 9.39 28.09
N GLU A 359 14.89 9.66 26.83
CA GLU A 359 14.39 10.86 26.12
C GLU A 359 12.85 10.94 26.11
N MET A 360 12.18 9.82 25.83
CA MET A 360 10.72 9.76 25.79
C MET A 360 10.08 9.88 27.18
N SER A 361 10.74 9.35 28.21
CA SER A 361 10.25 9.38 29.60
C SER A 361 9.99 10.81 30.09
N HIS A 362 10.85 11.75 29.71
CA HIS A 362 10.72 13.17 30.07
C HIS A 362 9.48 13.83 29.43
N LYS A 363 8.97 13.27 28.33
CA LYS A 363 7.87 13.84 27.56
C LYS A 363 6.55 13.13 27.79
N LEU A 364 6.56 11.94 28.39
CA LEU A 364 5.37 11.14 28.69
C LEU A 364 4.42 11.81 29.70
N GLY A 365 4.95 12.60 30.63
CA GLY A 365 4.17 13.38 31.60
C GLY A 365 3.21 12.50 32.40
N ASN A 366 2.02 13.02 32.73
CA ASN A 366 1.01 12.29 33.52
C ASN A 366 0.32 11.11 32.79
N LYS A 367 0.58 10.92 31.48
CA LYS A 367 -0.07 9.87 30.67
C LYS A 367 0.65 8.52 30.70
N TRP A 368 1.78 8.43 31.40
CA TRP A 368 2.61 7.21 31.43
C TRP A 368 1.85 5.95 31.86
N LYS A 369 0.89 6.03 32.79
CA LYS A 369 0.07 4.87 33.20
C LYS A 369 -0.83 4.35 32.08
N PHE A 370 -1.43 5.24 31.29
CA PHE A 370 -2.30 4.84 30.18
C PHE A 370 -1.48 4.16 29.09
N ILE A 371 -0.31 4.71 28.79
CA ILE A 371 0.63 4.13 27.84
C ILE A 371 1.14 2.76 28.33
N GLY A 372 1.49 2.62 29.61
CA GLY A 372 1.84 1.32 30.20
C GLY A 372 0.77 0.25 30.03
N ARG A 373 -0.52 0.61 30.17
CA ARG A 373 -1.63 -0.33 29.89
C ARG A 373 -1.72 -0.70 28.41
N ARG A 374 -1.49 0.24 27.50
CA ARG A 374 -1.46 -0.03 26.05
C ARG A 374 -0.30 -0.92 25.64
N LEU A 375 0.79 -0.81 26.38
CA LEU A 375 1.97 -1.67 26.27
C LEU A 375 1.80 -3.02 27.01
N GLY A 376 0.60 -3.31 27.55
CA GLY A 376 0.28 -4.60 28.14
C GLY A 376 0.81 -4.82 29.56
N LEU A 377 1.20 -3.77 30.28
CA LEU A 377 1.55 -3.85 31.69
C LEU A 377 0.30 -3.89 32.57
N ALA A 378 0.30 -4.74 33.59
CA ALA A 378 -0.81 -4.88 34.53
C ALA A 378 -0.86 -3.69 35.51
N ASP A 379 -2.07 -3.33 35.98
CA ASP A 379 -2.25 -2.23 36.95
C ASP A 379 -1.47 -2.45 38.26
N SER A 380 -1.24 -3.70 38.66
CA SER A 380 -0.41 -4.03 39.83
C SER A 380 1.04 -3.53 39.66
N VAL A 381 1.63 -3.73 38.49
CA VAL A 381 2.99 -3.28 38.13
C VAL A 381 3.02 -1.75 38.07
N LEU A 382 2.03 -1.12 37.42
CA LEU A 382 1.95 0.33 37.31
C LEU A 382 1.75 1.03 38.67
N ASN A 383 0.99 0.42 39.57
CA ASN A 383 0.82 0.94 40.93
C ASN A 383 2.09 0.77 41.75
N HIS A 384 2.82 -0.33 41.60
CA HIS A 384 4.11 -0.54 42.25
C HIS A 384 5.14 0.53 41.82
N ILE A 385 5.27 0.78 40.52
CA ILE A 385 6.15 1.84 39.97
C ILE A 385 5.75 3.22 40.52
N SER A 386 4.43 3.48 40.63
CA SER A 386 3.89 4.73 41.16
C SER A 386 4.19 4.94 42.65
N SER A 387 4.26 3.86 43.43
CA SER A 387 4.55 3.91 44.87
C SER A 387 6.05 4.04 45.16
N ASN A 388 6.92 3.54 44.28
CA ASN A 388 8.37 3.58 44.47
C ASN A 388 9.02 4.91 44.01
N ASN A 389 8.38 5.65 43.11
CA ASN A 389 8.95 6.86 42.48
C ASN A 389 8.04 8.10 42.65
N VAL A 390 7.48 8.26 43.85
CA VAL A 390 6.50 9.31 44.16
C VAL A 390 7.06 10.70 43.85
N GLY A 391 6.32 11.50 43.07
CA GLY A 391 6.66 12.89 42.77
C GLY A 391 7.56 13.10 41.55
N ASN A 392 8.17 12.05 40.98
CA ASN A 392 8.99 12.15 39.77
C ASN A 392 8.31 11.44 38.58
N GLN A 393 7.56 12.21 37.79
CA GLN A 393 6.81 11.67 36.65
C GLN A 393 7.69 11.14 35.52
N ALA A 394 8.86 11.76 35.29
CA ALA A 394 9.81 11.27 34.28
C ALA A 394 10.40 9.92 34.71
N GLU A 395 10.79 9.78 35.98
CA GLU A 395 11.30 8.51 36.51
C GLU A 395 10.23 7.41 36.49
N MET A 396 9.00 7.72 36.91
CA MET A 396 7.88 6.76 36.80
C MET A 396 7.65 6.30 35.36
N ALA A 397 7.77 7.22 34.40
CA ALA A 397 7.60 6.92 32.98
C ALA A 397 8.77 6.11 32.40
N TYR A 398 10.00 6.40 32.83
CA TYR A 398 11.20 5.64 32.45
C TYR A 398 11.12 4.20 32.98
N GLN A 399 10.84 4.03 34.27
CA GLN A 399 10.69 2.72 34.90
C GLN A 399 9.57 1.89 34.26
N MET A 400 8.46 2.54 33.87
CA MET A 400 7.40 1.88 33.12
C MET A 400 7.87 1.41 31.73
N LEU A 401 8.57 2.25 30.98
CA LEU A 401 9.11 1.89 29.68
C LEU A 401 10.18 0.80 29.78
N HIS A 402 11.01 0.85 30.82
CA HIS A 402 12.04 -0.14 31.09
C HIS A 402 11.42 -1.49 31.46
N GLU A 403 10.43 -1.53 32.36
CA GLU A 403 9.68 -2.74 32.69
C GLU A 403 8.94 -3.34 31.49
N TRP A 404 8.37 -2.49 30.64
CA TRP A 404 7.80 -2.95 29.37
C TRP A 404 8.87 -3.56 28.46
N LYS A 405 10.03 -2.91 28.31
CA LYS A 405 11.14 -3.42 27.50
C LYS A 405 11.68 -4.75 28.03
N GLU A 406 11.85 -4.88 29.34
CA GLU A 406 12.27 -6.13 29.98
C GLU A 406 11.24 -7.26 29.78
N LYS A 407 9.95 -6.93 29.87
CA LYS A 407 8.87 -7.90 29.64
C LYS A 407 8.78 -8.38 28.20
N GLU A 408 8.90 -7.47 27.22
CA GLU A 408 8.76 -7.79 25.79
C GLU A 408 10.10 -8.19 25.13
N GLY A 409 11.24 -7.93 25.79
CA GLY A 409 12.57 -8.21 25.27
C GLY A 409 12.81 -7.58 23.90
N ARG A 410 13.19 -8.39 22.92
CA ARG A 410 13.43 -7.93 21.53
C ARG A 410 12.17 -7.43 20.82
N ARG A 411 10.96 -7.76 21.32
CA ARG A 411 9.66 -7.29 20.79
C ARG A 411 9.31 -5.87 21.24
N ALA A 412 10.12 -5.29 22.13
CA ALA A 412 10.03 -3.90 22.54
C ALA A 412 10.54 -2.96 21.43
N THR A 413 9.81 -2.89 20.32
CA THR A 413 10.24 -2.16 19.11
C THR A 413 9.72 -0.73 19.06
N TYR A 414 10.33 0.09 18.19
CA TYR A 414 9.87 1.44 17.90
C TYR A 414 8.39 1.46 17.43
N ASN A 415 7.99 0.49 16.62
CA ASN A 415 6.60 0.32 16.17
C ASN A 415 5.63 0.01 17.34
N SER A 416 6.06 -0.78 18.33
CA SER A 416 5.22 -1.06 19.51
C SER A 416 4.98 0.20 20.36
N LEU A 417 6.01 1.04 20.53
CA LEU A 417 5.85 2.35 21.17
C LEU A 417 5.00 3.31 20.34
N GLU A 418 5.24 3.38 19.03
CA GLU A 418 4.47 4.21 18.11
C GLU A 418 2.98 3.87 18.15
N ASN A 419 2.63 2.57 18.17
CA ASN A 419 1.25 2.12 18.28
C ASN A 419 0.63 2.49 19.63
N ALA A 420 1.39 2.39 20.73
CA ALA A 420 0.92 2.81 22.04
C ALA A 420 0.70 4.34 22.12
N PHE A 421 1.61 5.14 21.55
CA PHE A 421 1.49 6.60 21.53
C PHE A 421 0.35 7.07 20.62
N THR A 422 0.20 6.44 19.45
CA THR A 422 -0.92 6.69 18.53
C THR A 422 -2.26 6.45 19.22
N LYS A 423 -2.40 5.33 19.93
CA LYS A 423 -3.63 4.98 20.67
C LYS A 423 -3.94 5.93 21.83
N GLU A 424 -2.95 6.62 22.38
CA GLU A 424 -3.12 7.61 23.45
C GLU A 424 -3.07 9.07 22.94
N SER A 425 -3.20 9.25 21.62
CA SER A 425 -3.22 10.54 20.92
C SER A 425 -1.99 11.41 21.23
N ARG A 426 -0.82 10.78 21.42
CA ARG A 426 0.47 11.44 21.61
C ARG A 426 1.23 11.52 20.29
N VAL A 427 0.65 12.27 19.35
CA VAL A 427 1.22 12.49 18.00
C VAL A 427 2.57 13.22 18.08
N ASP A 428 2.74 14.08 19.07
CA ASP A 428 4.01 14.74 19.39
C ASP A 428 5.14 13.75 19.64
N LEU A 429 4.87 12.68 20.39
CA LEU A 429 5.83 11.61 20.67
C LEU A 429 6.07 10.70 19.46
N VAL A 430 5.06 10.49 18.62
CA VAL A 430 5.18 9.70 17.38
C VAL A 430 6.06 10.41 16.35
N GLU A 431 5.83 11.71 16.14
CA GLU A 431 6.63 12.51 15.21
C GLU A 431 8.08 12.64 15.70
N GLU A 432 8.29 12.74 17.02
CA GLU A 432 9.64 12.73 17.60
C GLU A 432 10.32 11.37 17.47
N LEU A 433 9.60 10.28 17.74
CA LEU A 433 10.09 8.93 17.55
C LEU A 433 10.49 8.68 16.09
N ARG A 434 9.75 9.25 15.14
CA ARG A 434 10.11 9.26 13.71
C ARG A 434 11.30 10.17 13.42
N ALA A 435 11.33 11.39 13.95
CA ALA A 435 12.41 12.35 13.71
C ALA A 435 13.77 11.83 14.22
N GLY A 436 13.79 11.10 15.35
CA GLY A 436 14.99 10.42 15.85
C GLY A 436 15.52 9.32 14.94
N LEU A 437 14.67 8.74 14.08
CA LEU A 437 15.07 7.76 13.05
C LEU A 437 15.66 8.43 11.80
N TYR A 438 15.39 9.72 11.57
CA TYR A 438 15.80 10.47 10.37
C TYR A 438 16.83 11.60 10.63
N SER A 439 17.32 11.75 11.86
CA SER A 439 18.29 12.79 12.19
C SER A 439 19.71 12.40 11.73
N SER A 440 20.25 13.14 10.76
CA SER A 440 21.70 13.13 10.47
C SER A 440 22.48 13.77 11.63
N PRO A 441 23.72 13.35 11.91
CA PRO A 441 24.49 13.93 13.01
C PRO A 441 24.78 15.42 12.75
N PRO A 442 24.85 16.25 13.81
CA PRO A 442 25.12 17.68 13.67
C PRO A 442 26.53 17.90 13.12
N ASN A 443 26.59 18.70 12.06
CA ASN A 443 27.81 19.14 11.38
C ASN A 443 28.72 19.89 12.39
N GLN A 444 29.83 19.29 12.81
CA GLN A 444 30.94 20.05 13.38
C GLN A 444 31.70 20.73 12.23
N ILE A 445 31.37 21.99 11.98
CA ILE A 445 32.25 22.89 11.25
C ILE A 445 33.31 23.37 12.24
N SER A 446 34.46 22.69 12.29
CA SER A 446 35.72 23.31 12.71
C SER A 446 36.47 23.75 11.45
N GLY A 447 36.97 24.98 11.49
CA GLY A 447 37.32 25.74 10.32
C GLY A 447 38.64 25.38 9.63
N GLN A 448 38.74 25.98 8.45
CA GLN A 448 39.95 26.33 7.69
C GLN A 448 40.83 25.19 7.19
N SER A 449 40.71 24.92 5.89
CA SER A 449 41.85 24.48 5.08
C SER A 449 42.06 25.49 3.95
N GLN A 450 43.11 26.27 4.14
CA GLN A 450 43.71 27.21 3.23
C GLN A 450 44.35 26.43 2.09
N TRP A 451 43.91 26.67 0.85
CA TRP A 451 44.51 26.09 -0.33
C TRP A 451 45.90 26.67 -0.55
N SER A 452 46.90 25.80 -0.69
CA SER A 452 48.19 26.12 -1.33
C SER A 452 48.40 25.11 -2.48
N PRO A 453 48.79 25.55 -3.68
CA PRO A 453 49.04 24.65 -4.80
C PRO A 453 50.46 24.06 -4.72
N LEU A 454 50.60 22.76 -4.97
CA LEU A 454 51.88 22.12 -5.22
C LEU A 454 52.32 22.36 -6.68
N PRO A 455 53.64 22.46 -6.93
CA PRO A 455 54.18 22.80 -8.24
C PRO A 455 54.29 21.58 -9.17
N ALA A 456 54.27 21.87 -10.46
CA ALA A 456 54.56 20.94 -11.53
C ALA A 456 56.04 20.48 -11.52
N SER A 457 56.26 19.20 -11.79
CA SER A 457 57.49 18.74 -12.43
C SER A 457 57.17 17.54 -13.32
N SER A 458 57.46 17.75 -14.60
CA SER A 458 57.66 16.79 -15.67
C SER A 458 58.62 15.67 -15.29
N ASP A 459 58.35 14.45 -15.74
CA ASP A 459 59.33 13.72 -16.53
C ASP A 459 58.70 12.64 -17.43
N SER A 460 59.32 12.52 -18.59
CA SER A 460 58.94 11.82 -19.81
C SER A 460 59.43 10.36 -19.88
N MET A 461 59.00 9.69 -20.96
CA MET A 461 59.49 8.41 -21.55
C MET A 461 58.60 7.19 -21.25
N SER A 462 58.24 6.31 -22.18
CA SER A 462 58.29 6.27 -23.65
C SER A 462 57.55 5.00 -24.11
N LEU A 463 57.05 5.03 -25.34
CA LEU A 463 56.40 3.97 -26.11
C LEU A 463 57.14 2.62 -26.11
N ASN A 464 56.38 1.51 -26.17
CA ASN A 464 56.75 0.41 -27.04
C ASN A 464 55.55 -0.42 -27.52
N SER A 465 55.67 -0.89 -28.75
CA SER A 465 54.61 -1.35 -29.65
C SER A 465 54.74 -2.84 -29.97
N GLY A 466 53.64 -3.60 -29.82
CA GLY A 466 53.32 -4.88 -30.51
C GLY A 466 54.25 -6.09 -30.32
N PRO A 467 53.96 -7.27 -30.94
CA PRO A 467 52.77 -7.66 -31.70
C PRO A 467 52.13 -9.01 -31.26
N ASP A 468 50.96 -9.29 -31.83
CA ASP A 468 50.26 -10.59 -31.88
C ASP A 468 51.04 -11.62 -32.72
N PRO A 469 50.88 -12.95 -32.52
CA PRO A 469 50.06 -13.72 -33.47
C PRO A 469 49.32 -14.96 -32.90
N SER A 470 48.01 -15.06 -33.17
CA SER A 470 47.18 -16.08 -33.87
C SER A 470 47.53 -17.63 -33.82
N PRO A 471 46.72 -18.57 -34.39
CA PRO A 471 46.09 -19.67 -33.63
C PRO A 471 46.33 -21.11 -34.20
N THR A 472 45.89 -22.15 -33.49
CA THR A 472 45.78 -23.57 -33.95
C THR A 472 44.66 -24.25 -33.14
N VAL A 473 43.50 -24.67 -33.68
CA VAL A 473 43.12 -25.79 -34.58
C VAL A 473 43.50 -27.20 -34.08
N SER A 474 42.46 -27.99 -33.75
CA SER A 474 42.23 -29.42 -34.09
C SER A 474 40.99 -29.89 -33.29
N ASP A 475 39.85 -30.08 -33.96
CA ASP A 475 39.38 -31.31 -34.60
C ASP A 475 39.06 -32.46 -33.62
N ASN A 476 37.76 -32.77 -33.48
CA ASN A 476 37.26 -34.12 -33.74
C ASN A 476 35.72 -34.17 -33.81
N GLU A 477 35.25 -34.47 -35.02
CA GLU A 477 34.18 -35.42 -35.38
C GLU A 477 33.85 -36.49 -34.32
N ALA A 478 32.70 -37.14 -34.23
CA ALA A 478 31.44 -37.14 -34.96
C ALA A 478 30.45 -38.06 -34.22
N SER A 479 29.19 -38.01 -34.67
CA SER A 479 28.25 -39.13 -34.79
C SER A 479 27.22 -39.41 -33.67
N ARG A 480 25.95 -39.22 -34.11
CA ARG A 480 24.81 -40.17 -34.01
C ARG A 480 24.18 -40.32 -32.61
N THR A 481 22.86 -40.31 -32.38
CA THR A 481 21.71 -40.79 -33.17
C THR A 481 20.39 -40.24 -32.61
N ASN A 482 19.40 -40.16 -33.51
CA ASN A 482 17.96 -39.97 -33.25
C ASN A 482 17.32 -41.01 -32.31
N ALA A 483 16.30 -40.57 -31.55
CA ALA A 483 15.03 -41.25 -31.23
C ALA A 483 14.23 -40.29 -30.31
N PHE A 484 13.18 -39.56 -30.71
CA PHE A 484 11.81 -39.99 -31.02
C PHE A 484 11.31 -41.24 -30.29
N CYS A 485 10.41 -41.06 -29.30
CA CYS A 485 9.05 -41.64 -29.26
C CYS A 485 8.33 -41.35 -27.91
N PRO A 486 6.99 -41.55 -27.80
CA PRO A 486 6.09 -40.50 -27.35
C PRO A 486 5.22 -40.83 -26.12
N ILE A 487 4.41 -39.83 -25.79
CA ILE A 487 3.09 -39.84 -25.15
C ILE A 487 2.38 -41.20 -25.13
N VAL A 488 2.02 -41.64 -23.91
CA VAL A 488 0.67 -42.10 -23.51
C VAL A 488 0.38 -41.51 -22.13
#